data_AF-A0A7W8XRD2-F1
#
_entry.id   AF-A0A7W8XRD2-F1
#
_cell.length_a   1.000
_cell.length_b   1.000
_cell.length_c   1.000
_cell.angle_alpha   90.00
_cell.angle_beta   90.00
_cell.angle_gamma   90.00
#
_symmetry.space_group_name_H-M   'P 1'
#
loop_
_entity.id
_entity.type
_entity.pdbx_description
1 polymer ?
#
loop_
_entity_poly.entity_id
_entity_poly.type
_entity_poly.pdbx_seq_one_letter_code
_entity_poly.pdbx_strand_id
1 'polypeptide(L)'
;MKKIIAAAILTVIASIGFVVSGAHAAATPCEEMLKDMRTAKATAKLSDADMTKVNDLEAKAIERCNADDDTRSDKFLADAMKIMGK
;
A
#
# COMPACT_ATOMS: atom_id res chain seq x y z
N MET A 1 -25.04 -52.20 -24.82
CA MET A 1 -26.18 -51.99 -23.91
C MET A 1 -25.70 -52.00 -22.46
N LYS A 2 -25.70 -50.84 -21.79
CA LYS A 2 -26.03 -50.62 -20.35
C LYS A 2 -25.41 -49.27 -19.93
N LYS A 3 -26.21 -48.20 -20.07
CA LYS A 3 -26.72 -47.37 -18.98
C LYS A 3 -25.72 -46.33 -18.47
N ILE A 4 -25.71 -45.20 -19.17
CA ILE A 4 -25.30 -43.90 -18.62
C ILE A 4 -26.29 -43.58 -17.49
N ILE A 5 -25.80 -43.45 -16.25
CA ILE A 5 -26.58 -42.83 -15.18
C ILE A 5 -25.66 -41.82 -14.51
N ALA A 6 -25.68 -40.60 -15.03
CA ALA A 6 -25.13 -39.42 -14.38
C ALA A 6 -26.31 -38.64 -13.79
N ALA A 7 -26.43 -38.64 -12.47
CA ALA A 7 -27.29 -37.71 -11.73
C ALA A 7 -26.84 -37.68 -10.26
N ALA A 8 -25.84 -36.87 -9.96
CA ALA A 8 -25.54 -36.44 -8.60
C ALA A 8 -26.04 -35.00 -8.46
N ILE A 9 -27.26 -34.84 -7.95
CA ILE A 9 -27.79 -33.56 -7.49
C ILE A 9 -27.28 -33.40 -6.06
N LEU A 10 -26.33 -32.49 -5.85
CA LEU A 10 -25.91 -32.08 -4.51
C LEU A 10 -26.27 -30.61 -4.32
N THR A 11 -27.40 -30.37 -3.66
CA THR A 11 -27.76 -29.04 -3.16
C THR A 11 -28.15 -29.19 -1.69
N VAL A 12 -27.27 -28.78 -0.77
CA VAL A 12 -27.68 -28.29 0.55
C VAL A 12 -26.81 -27.09 0.93
N ILE A 13 -27.50 -25.98 1.10
CA ILE A 13 -27.05 -24.68 1.59
C ILE A 13 -27.12 -24.71 3.12
N ALA A 14 -26.06 -24.26 3.80
CA ALA A 14 -26.09 -23.72 5.18
C ALA A 14 -24.67 -23.29 5.55
N SER A 15 -24.37 -22.16 6.18
CA SER A 15 -25.07 -20.92 6.47
C SER A 15 -24.04 -20.02 7.16
N ILE A 16 -23.98 -18.75 6.76
CA ILE A 16 -23.69 -17.58 7.60
C ILE A 16 -22.41 -17.66 8.46
N GLY A 17 -21.31 -17.16 7.90
CA GLY A 17 -20.24 -16.54 8.68
C GLY A 17 -20.39 -15.02 8.62
N PHE A 18 -21.05 -14.42 9.60
CA PHE A 18 -20.86 -12.99 9.88
C PHE A 18 -19.46 -12.83 10.46
N VAL A 19 -18.59 -12.02 9.86
CA VAL A 19 -17.71 -11.10 10.61
C VAL A 19 -17.04 -10.07 9.67
N VAL A 20 -17.38 -8.81 9.94
CA VAL A 20 -16.66 -7.56 9.68
C VAL A 20 -16.19 -7.28 8.24
N SER A 21 -17.03 -6.58 7.49
CA SER A 21 -16.57 -5.66 6.45
C SER A 21 -15.88 -4.47 7.11
N GLY A 22 -14.69 -4.67 7.68
CA GLY A 22 -13.72 -3.60 7.73
C GLY A 22 -13.41 -3.28 6.27
N ALA A 23 -13.76 -2.09 5.81
CA ALA A 23 -13.19 -1.59 4.57
C ALA A 23 -11.68 -1.49 4.80
N HIS A 24 -10.96 -2.59 4.58
CA HIS A 24 -9.52 -2.57 4.45
C HIS A 24 -9.29 -1.77 3.17
N ALA A 25 -9.05 -0.47 3.32
CA ALA A 25 -8.45 0.30 2.24
C ALA A 25 -7.23 -0.52 1.79
N ALA A 26 -7.21 -0.90 0.51
CA ALA A 26 -6.09 -1.61 -0.05
C ALA A 26 -4.82 -0.85 0.34
N ALA A 27 -3.79 -1.56 0.81
CA ALA A 27 -2.50 -0.94 1.05
C ALA A 27 -2.12 -0.16 -0.21
N THR A 28 -1.86 1.14 -0.06
CA THR A 28 -1.41 1.96 -1.18
C THR A 28 -0.04 1.44 -1.60
N PRO A 29 0.18 1.14 -2.88
CA PRO A 29 1.51 0.74 -3.35
C PRO A 29 2.56 1.78 -2.98
N CYS A 30 3.75 1.34 -2.59
CA CYS A 30 4.82 2.24 -2.14
C CYS A 30 5.17 3.29 -3.21
N GLU A 31 5.01 2.97 -4.49
CA GLU A 31 5.22 3.87 -5.62
C GLU A 31 4.23 5.04 -5.66
N GLU A 32 2.97 4.82 -5.25
CA GLU A 32 1.96 5.89 -5.21
C GLU A 32 2.26 6.86 -4.06
N MET A 33 2.61 6.35 -2.88
CA MET A 33 3.06 7.22 -1.77
C MET A 33 4.35 7.98 -2.12
N LEU A 34 5.29 7.32 -2.82
CA LEU A 34 6.53 7.95 -3.28
C LEU A 34 6.25 9.09 -4.28
N LYS A 35 5.29 8.88 -5.18
CA LYS A 35 4.84 9.88 -6.16
C LYS A 35 4.19 11.10 -5.47
N ASP A 36 3.33 10.87 -4.48
CA ASP A 36 2.71 11.95 -3.71
C ASP A 36 3.76 12.77 -2.95
N MET A 37 4.71 12.09 -2.30
CA MET A 37 5.83 12.74 -1.61
C MET A 37 6.68 13.58 -2.58
N ARG A 38 7.01 13.05 -3.76
CA ARG A 38 7.75 13.80 -4.80
C ARG A 38 6.98 15.02 -5.31
N THR A 39 5.67 14.90 -5.43
CA THR A 39 4.80 16.01 -5.82
C THR A 39 4.79 17.10 -4.75
N ALA A 40 4.70 16.72 -3.47
CA ALA A 40 4.86 17.65 -2.36
C ALA A 40 6.24 18.33 -2.38
N LYS A 41 7.31 17.56 -2.55
CA LYS A 41 8.70 18.03 -2.59
C LYS A 41 8.95 19.05 -3.69
N ALA A 42 8.40 18.83 -4.88
CA ALA A 42 8.55 19.74 -6.02
C ALA A 42 7.98 21.15 -5.76
N THR A 43 7.05 21.29 -4.82
CA THR A 43 6.42 22.57 -4.47
C THR A 43 6.85 23.11 -3.11
N ALA A 44 7.60 22.32 -2.32
CA ALA A 44 8.02 22.69 -0.99
C ALA A 44 9.12 23.76 -1.03
N LYS A 45 8.96 24.80 -0.20
CA LYS A 45 9.99 25.81 0.04
C LYS A 45 10.68 25.48 1.37
N LEU A 46 11.77 24.74 1.29
CA LEU A 46 12.55 24.27 2.44
C LEU A 46 13.88 25.01 2.53
N SER A 47 14.47 25.00 3.74
CA SER A 47 15.89 25.29 3.90
C SER A 47 16.73 24.21 3.21
N ASP A 48 17.98 24.51 2.86
CA ASP A 48 18.89 23.51 2.27
C ASP A 48 19.04 22.28 3.18
N ALA A 49 19.16 22.51 4.49
CA ALA A 49 19.30 21.44 5.47
C ALA A 49 18.07 20.50 5.50
N ASP A 50 16.86 21.05 5.40
CA ASP A 50 15.64 20.25 5.39
C ASP A 50 15.41 19.57 4.04
N MET A 51 15.78 20.22 2.93
CA MET A 51 15.78 19.58 1.61
C MET A 51 16.74 18.38 1.58
N THR A 52 17.93 18.49 2.16
CA THR A 52 18.86 17.34 2.31
C THR A 52 18.22 16.21 3.09
N LYS A 53 17.56 16.48 4.23
CA LYS A 53 16.87 15.44 5.00
C LYS A 53 15.75 14.76 4.21
N VAL A 54 14.95 15.53 3.47
CA VAL A 54 13.89 14.99 2.61
C VAL A 54 14.49 14.10 1.52
N ASN A 55 15.60 14.50 0.88
CA ASN A 55 16.31 13.69 -0.10
C ASN A 55 16.80 12.36 0.49
N ASP A 56 17.38 12.39 1.69
CA ASP A 56 17.88 11.19 2.36
C ASP A 56 16.75 10.22 2.73
N LEU A 57 15.61 10.75 3.18
CA LEU A 57 14.42 9.96 3.47
C LEU A 57 13.82 9.36 2.20
N GLU A 58 13.75 10.12 1.10
CA GLU A 58 13.34 9.61 -0.20
C GLU A 58 14.24 8.46 -0.67
N ALA A 59 15.57 8.62 -0.58
CA ALA A 59 16.51 7.58 -0.97
C ALA A 59 16.30 6.29 -0.16
N LYS A 60 16.09 6.41 1.15
CA LYS A 60 15.78 5.26 2.03
C LYS A 60 14.43 4.64 1.71
N ALA A 61 13.42 5.44 1.39
CA ALA A 61 12.12 4.94 0.97
C ALA A 61 12.23 4.11 -0.31
N ILE A 62 12.96 4.61 -1.32
CA ILE A 62 13.21 3.88 -2.58
C ILE A 62 13.92 2.55 -2.31
N GLU A 63 14.96 2.53 -1.46
CA GLU A 63 15.65 1.29 -1.07
C GLU A 63 14.67 0.25 -0.49
N ARG A 64 13.75 0.67 0.38
CA ARG A 64 12.78 -0.22 1.04
C ARG A 64 11.65 -0.65 0.12
N CYS A 65 11.13 0.26 -0.70
CA CYS A 65 10.11 -0.01 -1.71
C CYS A 65 10.64 -1.03 -2.75
N ASN A 66 11.88 -0.85 -3.24
CA ASN A 66 12.52 -1.84 -4.12
C ASN A 66 12.75 -3.21 -3.45
N ALA A 67 12.79 -3.25 -2.12
CA ALA A 67 12.94 -4.47 -1.33
C ALA A 67 11.59 -5.07 -0.89
N ASP A 68 10.47 -4.55 -1.39
CA ASP A 68 9.10 -4.95 -1.00
C ASP A 68 8.82 -4.77 0.51
N ASP A 69 9.60 -3.89 1.17
CA ASP A 69 9.47 -3.52 2.58
C ASP A 69 8.64 -2.23 2.70
N ASP A 70 7.39 -2.32 2.25
CA ASP A 70 6.45 -1.19 2.13
C ASP A 70 6.28 -0.47 3.46
N THR A 71 6.19 -1.21 4.57
CA THR A 71 6.00 -0.62 5.91
C THR A 71 7.12 0.35 6.27
N ARG A 72 8.38 0.04 5.95
CA ARG A 72 9.50 0.94 6.23
C ARG A 72 9.60 2.05 5.19
N SER A 73 9.29 1.76 3.93
CA SER A 73 9.18 2.78 2.89
C SER A 73 8.21 3.88 3.31
N ASP A 74 6.97 3.49 3.65
CA ASP A 74 5.90 4.41 4.04
C ASP A 74 6.26 5.24 5.26
N LYS A 75 6.97 4.65 6.22
CA LYS A 75 7.48 5.40 7.38
C LYS A 75 8.44 6.52 6.97
N PHE A 76 9.40 6.24 6.09
CA PHE A 76 10.32 7.26 5.61
C PHE A 76 9.61 8.34 4.79
N LEU A 77 8.64 7.95 3.95
CA LEU A 77 7.83 8.89 3.18
C LEU A 77 6.97 9.79 4.09
N ALA A 78 6.33 9.22 5.11
CA ALA A 78 5.56 9.98 6.09
C ALA A 78 6.44 10.96 6.88
N ASP A 79 7.65 10.54 7.28
CA ASP A 79 8.59 11.41 7.98
C ASP A 79 9.10 12.54 7.05
N ALA A 80 9.28 12.29 5.74
CA ALA A 80 9.59 13.32 4.76
C ALA A 80 8.42 14.31 4.56
N MET A 81 7.19 13.81 4.49
CA MET A 81 5.97 14.62 4.37
C MET A 81 5.80 15.57 5.55
N LYS A 82 6.08 15.13 6.78
CA LYS A 82 6.07 15.99 7.97
C LYS A 82 7.05 17.15 7.87
N ILE A 83 8.27 16.93 7.36
CA ILE A 83 9.26 18.00 7.14
C ILE A 83 8.72 19.04 6.15
N MET A 84 7.97 18.58 5.14
CA MET A 84 7.32 19.44 4.15
C MET A 84 6.00 20.08 4.62
N GLY A 85 5.59 19.83 5.87
CA GLY A 85 4.33 20.33 6.43
C GLY A 85 3.09 19.76 5.75
N LYS A 86 3.16 18.53 5.26
CA LYS A 86 2.05 17.78 4.66
C LYS A 86 1.39 16.84 5.66
#